data_AF-A0A9P1D3H9-F1
#
_entry.id   AF-A0A9P1D3H9-F1
#
_cell.length_a   1.000
_cell.length_b   1.000
_cell.length_c   1.000
_cell.angle_alpha   90.00
_cell.angle_beta   90.00
_cell.angle_gamma   90.00
#
_symmetry.space_group_name_H-M   'P 1'
#
loop_
_entity.id
_entity.type
_entity.pdbx_description
1 polymer ?
#
loop_
_entity_poly.entity_id
_entity_poly.type
_entity_poly.pdbx_seq_one_letter_code
_entity_poly.pdbx_strand_id
1 'polypeptide(L)'
;MRSGGGELEEHMALAGEFEGPPEDLSQQLVVKSTFLDVTDGLSTMQRFMRLRRAKSDPTLGWTFKLSHQELTDEAEEDRAVTLAAATEAAESEDSEIPEPQGRTTVCLRNVPNNYTRQMLLELLEEQGLSGHFDFLYLPCDFHRHANLGYAFVNLVDEASVMLFWRILDGFTGWALPTAKVGKVSFSGPHQGLLAHIERYRNSPVMHKSVPDEYKPMIFASGEPQPFPSATRKIKRPAPAKRR
;
A
#
# COMPACT_ATOMS: atom_id res chain seq x y z
N MET A 1 90.66 25.88 -15.56
CA MET A 1 91.49 24.77 -16.08
C MET A 1 90.57 23.75 -16.71
N ARG A 2 90.80 23.46 -18.01
CA ARG A 2 90.49 22.23 -18.77
C ARG A 2 89.02 21.75 -18.78
N SER A 3 88.35 21.87 -19.92
CA SER A 3 88.23 20.80 -20.96
C SER A 3 86.99 19.94 -20.69
N GLY A 4 86.21 19.46 -21.65
CA GLY A 4 86.19 19.50 -23.12
C GLY A 4 84.74 19.19 -23.54
N GLY A 5 84.33 19.48 -24.78
CA GLY A 5 84.32 18.52 -25.89
C GLY A 5 83.09 17.62 -25.81
N GLY A 6 82.27 17.36 -26.83
CA GLY A 6 82.24 17.61 -28.28
C GLY A 6 80.78 17.37 -28.71
N GLU A 7 80.27 18.07 -29.72
CA GLU A 7 80.21 17.64 -31.14
C GLU A 7 79.11 16.61 -31.45
N LEU A 8 78.59 16.80 -32.68
CA LEU A 8 77.69 15.95 -33.47
C LEU A 8 76.20 16.11 -33.16
N GLU A 9 75.29 16.19 -34.13
CA GLU A 9 75.31 16.53 -35.56
C GLU A 9 73.82 16.59 -35.94
N GLU A 10 73.50 17.28 -37.03
CA GLU A 10 72.16 17.32 -37.63
C GLU A 10 71.55 15.94 -37.86
N HIS A 11 70.24 15.80 -37.63
CA HIS A 11 69.40 15.08 -38.58
C HIS A 11 67.95 15.57 -38.51
N MET A 12 67.57 16.31 -39.55
CA MET A 12 66.20 16.46 -40.02
C MET A 12 65.55 15.08 -40.23
N ALA A 13 64.36 14.88 -39.64
CA ALA A 13 63.35 13.99 -40.19
C ALA A 13 61.96 14.48 -39.75
N LEU A 14 61.28 15.10 -40.71
CA LEU A 14 59.85 15.41 -40.72
C LEU A 14 59.09 14.11 -40.99
N ALA A 15 58.31 13.63 -40.03
CA ALA A 15 57.22 12.70 -40.30
C ALA A 15 56.16 12.89 -39.22
N GLY A 16 54.97 13.31 -39.65
CA GLY A 16 53.83 13.50 -38.77
C GLY A 16 53.34 12.16 -38.22
N GLU A 17 53.09 12.13 -36.93
CA GLU A 17 52.28 11.12 -36.29
C GLU A 17 51.02 11.80 -35.77
N PHE A 18 49.94 11.56 -36.50
CA PHE A 18 48.57 11.90 -36.18
C PHE A 18 48.19 11.06 -34.94
N GLU A 19 48.01 11.70 -33.79
CA GLU A 19 47.50 11.07 -32.57
C GLU A 19 46.21 10.31 -32.89
N GLY A 20 46.31 8.99 -32.89
CA GLY A 20 45.14 8.11 -32.91
C GLY A 20 44.30 8.33 -31.65
N PRO A 21 42.97 8.09 -31.71
CA PRO A 21 42.10 8.24 -30.56
C PRO A 21 42.56 7.33 -29.42
N PRO A 22 42.50 7.80 -28.16
CA PRO A 22 42.96 7.04 -27.01
C PRO A 22 42.17 5.74 -26.82
N GLU A 23 42.90 4.79 -26.29
CA GLU A 23 42.62 3.38 -26.13
C GLU A 23 41.27 3.04 -25.47
N ASP A 24 40.66 2.00 -26.04
CA ASP A 24 39.76 1.01 -25.43
C ASP A 24 39.39 1.23 -23.95
N LEU A 25 38.28 1.92 -23.71
CA LEU A 25 37.56 1.86 -22.42
C LEU A 25 36.67 0.60 -22.41
N SER A 26 37.30 -0.57 -22.37
CA SER A 26 36.63 -1.81 -22.00
C SER A 26 36.34 -1.79 -20.49
N GLN A 27 35.28 -1.08 -20.09
CA GLN A 27 34.78 -1.13 -18.71
C GLN A 27 34.20 -2.53 -18.44
N GLN A 28 34.98 -3.32 -17.71
CA GLN A 28 34.59 -4.63 -17.22
C GLN A 28 33.54 -4.47 -16.11
N LEU A 29 32.28 -4.83 -16.40
CA LEU A 29 31.23 -4.91 -15.38
C LEU A 29 31.48 -6.14 -14.50
N VAL A 30 32.12 -5.92 -13.35
CA VAL A 30 32.22 -6.95 -12.30
C VAL A 30 31.08 -6.75 -11.32
N VAL A 31 30.02 -7.54 -11.44
CA VAL A 31 28.93 -7.57 -10.44
C VAL A 31 29.42 -8.33 -9.20
N LYS A 32 30.09 -7.63 -8.30
CA LYS A 32 30.29 -8.08 -6.93
C LYS A 32 29.08 -7.65 -6.14
N SER A 33 28.28 -8.62 -5.70
CA SER A 33 27.20 -8.51 -4.72
C SER A 33 27.40 -7.32 -3.77
N THR A 34 26.79 -6.19 -4.10
CA THR A 34 26.81 -4.99 -3.28
C THR A 34 25.37 -4.55 -3.14
N PHE A 35 24.83 -4.76 -1.94
CA PHE A 35 23.52 -4.25 -1.56
C PHE A 35 23.56 -2.72 -1.70
N LEU A 36 22.70 -2.18 -2.55
CA LEU A 36 22.41 -0.75 -2.59
C LEU A 36 21.42 -0.45 -1.47
N ASP A 37 21.92 0.14 -0.39
CA ASP A 37 21.04 0.76 0.60
C ASP A 37 20.69 2.16 0.10
N VAL A 38 19.55 2.27 -0.56
CA VAL A 38 18.94 3.57 -0.86
C VAL A 38 18.17 3.98 0.39
N THR A 39 18.63 4.98 1.13
CA THR A 39 17.89 5.55 2.27
C THR A 39 16.88 6.57 1.77
N ASP A 40 15.79 6.08 1.18
CA ASP A 40 14.63 6.89 0.78
C ASP A 40 13.62 7.10 1.93
N GLY A 41 13.96 6.67 3.15
CA GLY A 41 13.09 6.79 4.33
C GLY A 41 11.84 5.90 4.29
N LEU A 42 11.68 5.06 3.25
CA LEU A 42 10.53 4.19 3.09
C LEU A 42 10.76 2.85 3.79
N SER A 43 9.76 2.39 4.54
CA SER A 43 9.80 1.08 5.17
C SER A 43 9.85 -0.05 4.13
N THR A 44 10.41 -1.20 4.50
CA THR A 44 10.41 -2.40 3.66
C THR A 44 9.00 -2.77 3.19
N MET A 45 7.99 -2.48 4.01
CA MET A 45 6.58 -2.68 3.69
C MET A 45 6.11 -1.72 2.59
N GLN A 46 6.44 -0.42 2.69
CA GLN A 46 6.14 0.57 1.64
C GLN A 46 6.80 0.21 0.30
N ARG A 47 8.01 -0.36 0.31
CA ARG A 47 8.68 -0.86 -0.90
C ARG A 47 7.95 -2.05 -1.53
N PHE A 48 7.61 -3.05 -0.72
CA PHE A 48 6.87 -4.22 -1.18
C PHE A 48 5.49 -3.81 -1.76
N MET A 49 4.81 -2.86 -1.13
CA MET A 49 3.53 -2.35 -1.62
C MET A 49 3.66 -1.53 -2.91
N ARG A 50 4.70 -0.70 -3.05
CA ARG A 50 4.95 0.05 -4.31
C ARG A 50 5.19 -0.90 -5.49
N LEU A 51 5.93 -1.98 -5.25
CA LEU A 51 6.16 -3.03 -6.25
C LEU A 51 4.87 -3.75 -6.65
N ARG A 52 3.89 -3.83 -5.74
CA ARG A 52 2.59 -4.46 -5.98
C ARG A 52 1.60 -3.50 -6.65
N ARG A 53 1.57 -2.22 -6.28
CA ARG A 53 0.78 -1.16 -6.95
C ARG A 53 1.12 -1.04 -8.43
N ALA A 54 2.41 -1.14 -8.77
CA ALA A 54 2.87 -1.17 -10.16
C ALA A 54 2.39 -2.40 -10.96
N LYS A 55 1.98 -3.49 -10.29
CA LYS A 55 1.46 -4.72 -10.91
C LYS A 55 -0.06 -4.79 -10.95
N SER A 56 -0.75 -3.91 -10.22
CA SER A 56 -2.21 -3.85 -10.17
C SER A 56 -2.78 -2.56 -10.78
N ASP A 57 -1.97 -1.81 -11.54
CA ASP A 57 -2.39 -0.57 -12.20
C ASP A 57 -2.96 -0.85 -13.60
N PRO A 58 -4.26 -0.64 -13.87
CA PRO A 58 -4.86 -0.83 -15.19
C PRO A 58 -4.53 0.32 -16.15
N THR A 59 -3.82 1.37 -15.72
CA THR A 59 -3.60 2.58 -16.53
C THR A 59 -2.24 2.67 -17.22
N LEU A 60 -1.35 1.68 -17.07
CA LEU A 60 -0.12 1.58 -17.88
C LEU A 60 -0.36 0.89 -19.23
N GLY A 61 -1.36 1.40 -19.95
CA GLY A 61 -1.72 1.04 -21.31
C GLY A 61 -1.54 2.20 -22.29
N TRP A 62 -0.43 2.95 -22.22
CA TRP A 62 0.15 3.79 -23.30
C TRP A 62 1.30 4.61 -22.70
N THR A 63 2.56 4.47 -23.10
CA THR A 63 3.11 4.94 -24.37
C THR A 63 4.55 4.43 -24.50
N PHE A 64 4.84 3.64 -25.53
CA PHE A 64 6.20 3.56 -26.07
C PHE A 64 6.10 3.77 -27.58
N LYS A 65 5.94 5.04 -27.97
CA LYS A 65 6.25 5.47 -29.33
C LYS A 65 7.76 5.62 -29.39
N LEU A 66 8.46 4.57 -29.81
CA LEU A 66 9.72 4.73 -30.51
C LEU A 66 9.44 4.45 -31.99
N SER A 67 9.70 5.47 -32.80
CA SER A 67 9.73 5.42 -34.24
C SER A 67 10.71 4.34 -34.72
N HIS A 68 10.22 3.37 -35.49
CA HIS A 68 11.00 2.87 -36.60
C HIS A 68 10.11 2.81 -37.83
N GLN A 69 10.61 3.50 -38.85
CA GLN A 69 10.13 3.56 -40.21
C GLN A 69 10.39 2.23 -40.92
N GLU A 70 9.42 1.86 -41.77
CA GLU A 70 9.46 1.01 -42.96
C GLU A 70 9.10 -0.50 -42.91
N LEU A 71 8.02 -0.80 -43.66
CA LEU A 71 7.83 -1.87 -44.67
C LEU A 71 7.46 -3.30 -44.22
N THR A 72 6.19 -3.69 -44.29
CA THR A 72 5.51 -4.33 -45.45
C THR A 72 4.12 -4.85 -45.06
N ASP A 73 3.23 -4.87 -46.06
CA ASP A 73 1.80 -5.23 -46.02
C ASP A 73 1.53 -6.70 -45.66
N GLU A 74 0.27 -6.93 -45.24
CA GLU A 74 -0.47 -8.21 -45.20
C GLU A 74 -0.53 -8.98 -43.87
N ALA A 75 -1.39 -8.55 -42.92
CA ALA A 75 -2.02 -9.41 -41.90
C ALA A 75 -3.10 -8.72 -41.05
N GLU A 76 -4.09 -8.03 -41.65
CA GLU A 76 -5.07 -7.20 -40.90
C GLU A 76 -6.53 -7.71 -40.90
N GLU A 77 -6.81 -8.98 -41.22
CA GLU A 77 -8.21 -9.44 -41.34
C GLU A 77 -8.70 -10.45 -40.28
N ASP A 78 -7.86 -10.93 -39.36
CA ASP A 78 -8.27 -11.94 -38.35
C ASP A 78 -8.42 -11.40 -36.90
N ARG A 79 -8.18 -10.10 -36.67
CA ARG A 79 -8.15 -9.53 -35.31
C ARG A 79 -9.43 -8.83 -34.87
N ALA A 80 -10.37 -8.61 -35.78
CA ALA A 80 -11.63 -7.89 -35.49
C ALA A 80 -12.72 -8.79 -34.88
N VAL A 81 -12.67 -10.11 -35.10
CA VAL A 81 -13.74 -11.03 -34.67
C VAL A 81 -13.60 -11.50 -33.21
N THR A 82 -12.41 -11.39 -32.61
CA THR A 82 -12.16 -11.81 -31.22
C THR A 82 -12.27 -10.69 -30.17
N LEU A 83 -12.36 -9.41 -30.58
CA LEU A 83 -12.50 -8.28 -29.66
C LEU A 83 -13.96 -7.95 -29.31
N ALA A 84 -14.92 -8.31 -30.18
CA ALA A 84 -16.35 -8.09 -29.92
C ALA A 84 -16.90 -9.06 -28.85
N ALA A 85 -16.43 -10.31 -28.80
CA ALA A 85 -16.91 -11.31 -27.85
C ALA A 85 -16.35 -11.13 -26.41
N ALA A 86 -15.28 -10.36 -26.24
CA ALA A 86 -14.67 -10.11 -24.92
C ALA A 86 -15.24 -8.86 -24.22
N THR A 87 -16.12 -8.10 -24.89
CA THR A 87 -16.72 -6.87 -24.36
C THR A 87 -18.13 -7.09 -23.80
N GLU A 88 -18.72 -8.29 -23.95
CA GLU A 88 -20.08 -8.62 -23.47
C GLU A 88 -20.12 -9.56 -22.24
N ALA A 89 -18.99 -9.84 -21.59
CA ALA A 89 -18.92 -10.75 -20.44
C ALA A 89 -18.63 -10.07 -19.08
N ALA A 90 -18.70 -8.73 -19.02
CA ALA A 90 -18.44 -7.97 -17.79
C ALA A 90 -19.60 -7.02 -17.41
N GLU A 91 -20.82 -7.33 -17.84
CA GLU A 91 -22.04 -6.72 -17.33
C GLU A 91 -22.86 -7.78 -16.58
N SER A 92 -23.40 -7.39 -15.41
CA SER A 92 -24.32 -8.13 -14.52
C SER A 92 -23.71 -8.97 -13.37
N GLU A 93 -23.08 -8.29 -12.41
CA GLU A 93 -23.54 -8.38 -11.01
C GLU A 93 -23.55 -6.97 -10.44
N ASP A 94 -24.67 -6.25 -10.63
CA ASP A 94 -24.96 -5.01 -9.89
C ASP A 94 -25.10 -5.39 -8.41
N SER A 95 -23.96 -5.43 -7.71
CA SER A 95 -23.91 -5.53 -6.26
C SER A 95 -24.37 -4.19 -5.71
N GLU A 96 -25.69 -4.02 -5.62
CA GLU A 96 -26.31 -2.79 -5.12
C GLU A 96 -25.78 -2.50 -3.71
N ILE A 97 -25.00 -1.41 -3.59
CA ILE A 97 -24.48 -0.97 -2.29
C ILE A 97 -25.69 -0.56 -1.45
N PRO A 98 -25.92 -1.15 -0.27
CA PRO A 98 -27.05 -0.80 0.56
C PRO A 98 -27.02 0.67 0.96
N GLU A 99 -28.15 1.36 0.80
CA GLU A 99 -28.24 2.77 1.22
C GLU A 99 -27.99 2.93 2.74
N PRO A 100 -27.21 3.94 3.16
CA PRO A 100 -26.85 4.16 4.57
C PRO A 100 -28.03 4.35 5.52
N GLN A 101 -29.11 5.02 5.09
CA GLN A 101 -30.30 5.28 5.93
C GLN A 101 -29.93 5.90 7.31
N GLY A 102 -29.04 6.89 7.33
CA GLY A 102 -28.53 7.52 8.55
C GLY A 102 -27.45 6.73 9.31
N ARG A 103 -27.05 5.55 8.84
CA ARG A 103 -26.01 4.72 9.48
C ARG A 103 -24.63 5.09 8.97
N THR A 104 -23.74 5.38 9.89
CA THR A 104 -22.35 5.76 9.59
C THR A 104 -21.32 4.72 10.02
N THR A 105 -21.72 3.69 10.75
CA THR A 105 -20.78 2.64 11.19
C THR A 105 -20.91 1.37 10.36
N VAL A 106 -19.77 0.89 9.87
CA VAL A 106 -19.64 -0.38 9.17
C VAL A 106 -18.79 -1.39 9.95
N CYS A 107 -18.99 -2.65 9.65
CA CYS A 107 -18.17 -3.77 10.07
C CYS A 107 -17.48 -4.36 8.84
N LEU A 108 -16.16 -4.18 8.75
CA LEU A 108 -15.31 -4.84 7.77
C LEU A 108 -15.00 -6.24 8.29
N ARG A 109 -15.43 -7.27 7.57
CA ARG A 109 -15.26 -8.68 7.90
C ARG A 109 -14.18 -9.30 7.02
N ASN A 110 -13.76 -10.50 7.42
CA ASN A 110 -12.70 -11.29 6.79
C ASN A 110 -11.34 -10.59 6.78
N VAL A 111 -11.07 -9.76 7.78
CA VAL A 111 -9.72 -9.21 7.99
C VAL A 111 -8.76 -10.39 8.27
N PRO A 112 -7.56 -10.44 7.66
CA PRO A 112 -6.58 -11.50 7.95
C PRO A 112 -6.18 -11.46 9.42
N ASN A 113 -6.14 -12.59 10.12
CA ASN A 113 -5.99 -12.62 11.59
C ASN A 113 -4.66 -12.03 12.10
N ASN A 114 -3.64 -11.96 11.23
CA ASN A 114 -2.34 -11.38 11.55
C ASN A 114 -2.25 -9.88 11.23
N TYR A 115 -3.33 -9.25 10.74
CA TYR A 115 -3.39 -7.80 10.64
C TYR A 115 -3.35 -7.17 12.02
N THR A 116 -2.51 -6.16 12.17
CA THR A 116 -2.53 -5.26 13.32
C THR A 116 -3.46 -4.08 13.06
N ARG A 117 -3.82 -3.35 14.11
CA ARG A 117 -4.57 -2.09 13.98
C ARG A 117 -3.81 -1.10 13.08
N GLN A 118 -2.49 -1.05 13.19
CA GLN A 118 -1.62 -0.19 12.39
C GLN A 118 -1.66 -0.55 10.91
N MET A 119 -1.55 -1.84 10.56
CA MET A 119 -1.65 -2.29 9.16
C MET A 119 -3.02 -1.99 8.55
N LEU A 120 -4.08 -2.07 9.36
CA LEU A 120 -5.42 -1.69 8.90
C LEU A 120 -5.52 -0.18 8.68
N LEU A 121 -4.96 0.64 9.57
CA LEU A 121 -4.92 2.10 9.42
C LEU A 121 -4.17 2.51 8.15
N GLU A 122 -2.97 1.97 7.94
CA GLU A 122 -2.15 2.20 6.74
C GLU A 122 -2.92 1.80 5.47
N LEU A 123 -3.62 0.67 5.49
CA LEU A 123 -4.46 0.25 4.37
C LEU A 123 -5.55 1.29 4.07
N LEU A 124 -6.25 1.81 5.09
CA LEU A 124 -7.30 2.82 4.88
C LEU A 124 -6.74 4.11 4.30
N GLU A 125 -5.59 4.57 4.82
CA GLU A 125 -4.89 5.75 4.29
C GLU A 125 -4.45 5.56 2.83
N GLU A 126 -3.88 4.40 2.50
CA GLU A 126 -3.46 4.05 1.14
C GLU A 126 -4.62 3.99 0.14
N GLN A 127 -5.81 3.60 0.59
CA GLN A 127 -7.03 3.62 -0.22
C GLN A 127 -7.68 5.01 -0.31
N GLY A 128 -7.04 6.06 0.24
CA GLY A 128 -7.56 7.43 0.18
C GLY A 128 -8.73 7.68 1.13
N LEU A 129 -8.90 6.85 2.18
CA LEU A 129 -9.96 7.01 3.18
C LEU A 129 -9.52 7.86 4.37
N SER A 130 -8.34 8.48 4.33
CA SER A 130 -7.92 9.42 5.37
C SER A 130 -8.91 10.59 5.46
N GLY A 131 -9.32 10.93 6.68
CA GLY A 131 -10.34 11.95 6.94
C GLY A 131 -11.80 11.50 6.70
N HIS A 132 -12.03 10.28 6.18
CA HIS A 132 -13.38 9.74 5.94
C HIS A 132 -13.94 8.92 7.11
N PHE A 133 -13.13 8.69 8.15
CA PHE A 133 -13.54 7.97 9.36
C PHE A 133 -13.07 8.69 10.61
N ASP A 134 -13.84 8.54 11.69
CA ASP A 134 -13.60 9.17 13.00
C ASP A 134 -13.48 8.14 14.14
N PHE A 135 -13.66 6.84 13.85
CA PHE A 135 -13.47 5.74 14.78
C PHE A 135 -12.94 4.49 14.07
N LEU A 136 -11.96 3.83 14.67
CA LEU A 136 -11.43 2.55 14.21
C LEU A 136 -11.21 1.60 15.39
N TYR A 137 -11.69 0.36 15.29
CA TYR A 137 -11.39 -0.67 16.27
C TYR A 137 -11.26 -2.04 15.62
N LEU A 138 -10.10 -2.68 15.83
CA LEU A 138 -9.80 -4.05 15.45
C LEU A 138 -9.69 -4.90 16.73
N PRO A 139 -10.74 -5.64 17.14
CA PRO A 139 -10.68 -6.51 18.30
C PRO A 139 -9.64 -7.62 18.13
N CYS A 140 -8.85 -7.85 19.18
CA CYS A 140 -7.84 -8.90 19.22
C CYS A 140 -8.03 -9.87 20.38
N ASP A 141 -7.67 -11.13 20.15
CA ASP A 141 -7.44 -12.11 21.20
C ASP A 141 -6.00 -11.92 21.72
N PHE A 142 -5.90 -11.45 22.96
CA PHE A 142 -4.61 -11.17 23.61
C PHE A 142 -3.76 -12.42 23.87
N HIS A 143 -4.35 -13.61 23.89
CA HIS A 143 -3.61 -14.86 24.12
C HIS A 143 -3.06 -15.42 22.82
N ARG A 144 -3.82 -15.25 21.73
CA ARG A 144 -3.42 -15.74 20.40
C ARG A 144 -2.62 -14.73 19.60
N HIS A 145 -2.51 -13.50 20.09
CA HIS A 145 -1.90 -12.36 19.38
C HIS A 145 -2.44 -12.21 17.95
N ALA A 146 -3.76 -12.37 17.82
CA ALA A 146 -4.46 -12.38 16.54
C ALA A 146 -5.76 -11.60 16.63
N ASN A 147 -6.13 -10.88 15.57
CA ASN A 147 -7.44 -10.24 15.50
C ASN A 147 -8.57 -11.26 15.31
N LEU A 148 -9.80 -10.84 15.59
CA LEU A 148 -10.99 -11.68 15.50
C LEU A 148 -11.59 -11.78 14.08
N GLY A 149 -10.90 -11.26 13.07
CA GLY A 149 -11.29 -11.32 11.66
C GLY A 149 -12.29 -10.25 11.23
N TYR A 150 -12.54 -9.24 12.06
CA TYR A 150 -13.40 -8.12 11.73
C TYR A 150 -12.95 -6.84 12.42
N ALA A 151 -13.30 -5.69 11.84
CA ALA A 151 -13.08 -4.36 12.41
C ALA A 151 -14.37 -3.55 12.39
N PHE A 152 -14.50 -2.60 13.32
CA PHE A 152 -15.54 -1.57 13.31
C PHE A 152 -14.93 -0.25 12.86
N VAL A 153 -15.59 0.41 11.92
CA VAL A 153 -15.19 1.74 11.41
C VAL A 153 -16.42 2.63 11.45
N ASN A 154 -16.33 3.79 12.11
CA ASN A 154 -17.34 4.83 11.96
C ASN A 154 -16.85 5.86 10.94
N LEU A 155 -17.68 6.09 9.93
CA LEU A 155 -17.46 7.06 8.87
C LEU A 155 -18.04 8.42 9.28
N VAL A 156 -17.48 9.49 8.72
CA VAL A 156 -17.89 10.86 9.08
C VAL A 156 -19.27 11.24 8.54
N ASP A 157 -19.67 10.67 7.40
CA ASP A 157 -20.96 10.89 6.74
C ASP A 157 -21.37 9.70 5.85
N GLU A 158 -22.58 9.77 5.29
CA GLU A 158 -23.12 8.73 4.40
C GLU A 158 -22.34 8.60 3.09
N ALA A 159 -21.79 9.69 2.55
CA ALA A 159 -20.96 9.65 1.35
C ALA A 159 -19.68 8.83 1.58
N SER A 160 -19.07 8.99 2.75
CA SER A 160 -17.90 8.23 3.19
C SER A 160 -18.24 6.75 3.42
N VAL A 161 -19.45 6.43 3.87
CA VAL A 161 -19.94 5.03 3.93
C VAL A 161 -19.96 4.41 2.55
N MET A 162 -20.56 5.09 1.57
CA MET A 162 -20.65 4.59 0.19
C MET A 162 -19.26 4.41 -0.44
N LEU A 163 -18.36 5.38 -0.21
CA LEU A 163 -16.97 5.31 -0.66
C LEU A 163 -16.24 4.11 -0.04
N PHE A 164 -16.32 3.96 1.29
CA PHE A 164 -15.72 2.84 2.00
C PHE A 164 -16.25 1.49 1.48
N TRP A 165 -17.57 1.39 1.28
CA TRP A 165 -18.21 0.17 0.80
C TRP A 165 -17.71 -0.21 -0.59
N ARG A 166 -17.67 0.76 -1.51
CA ARG A 166 -17.21 0.54 -2.89
C ARG A 166 -15.74 0.12 -2.98
N ILE A 167 -14.90 0.59 -2.07
CA ILE A 167 -13.48 0.26 -2.04
C ILE A 167 -13.22 -1.10 -1.37
N LEU A 168 -13.90 -1.39 -0.26
CA LEU A 168 -13.51 -2.48 0.64
C LEU A 168 -14.40 -3.72 0.59
N ASP A 169 -15.59 -3.64 -0.01
CA ASP A 169 -16.39 -4.83 -0.27
C ASP A 169 -15.81 -5.58 -1.47
N GLY A 170 -15.51 -6.88 -1.30
CA GLY A 170 -14.77 -7.65 -2.30
C GLY A 170 -13.24 -7.45 -2.25
N PHE A 171 -12.70 -6.75 -1.24
CA PHE A 171 -11.28 -6.40 -1.21
C PHE A 171 -10.33 -7.60 -1.04
N THR A 172 -9.32 -7.69 -1.89
CA THR A 172 -8.29 -8.75 -1.87
C THR A 172 -6.86 -8.23 -1.77
N GLY A 173 -6.67 -6.91 -1.84
CA GLY A 173 -5.36 -6.24 -1.84
C GLY A 173 -4.66 -6.20 -0.48
N TRP A 174 -4.84 -7.21 0.37
CA TRP A 174 -4.24 -7.24 1.70
C TRP A 174 -2.71 -7.24 1.63
N ALA A 175 -2.10 -6.58 2.60
CA ALA A 175 -0.66 -6.49 2.82
C ALA A 175 -0.01 -7.86 3.05
N LEU A 176 -0.76 -8.79 3.65
CA LEU A 176 -0.31 -10.15 3.94
C LEU A 176 -0.83 -11.13 2.88
N PRO A 177 -0.07 -12.19 2.54
CA PRO A 177 -0.53 -13.23 1.65
C PRO A 177 -1.73 -13.97 2.28
N THR A 178 -2.88 -13.89 1.62
CA THR A 178 -4.14 -14.45 2.12
C THR A 178 -5.13 -14.60 0.96
N ALA A 179 -5.98 -15.62 1.02
CA ALA A 179 -7.10 -15.81 0.09
C ALA A 179 -8.41 -15.15 0.59
N LYS A 180 -8.37 -14.46 1.73
CA LYS A 180 -9.56 -13.81 2.29
C LYS A 180 -10.02 -12.66 1.40
N VAL A 181 -11.34 -12.53 1.28
CA VAL A 181 -12.01 -11.44 0.56
C VAL A 181 -12.76 -10.59 1.58
N GLY A 182 -12.48 -9.30 1.61
CA GLY A 182 -13.11 -8.31 2.48
C GLY A 182 -14.61 -8.25 2.23
N LYS A 183 -15.37 -8.13 3.31
CA LYS A 183 -16.83 -7.98 3.22
C LYS A 183 -17.29 -6.86 4.13
N VAL A 184 -18.04 -5.91 3.58
CA VAL A 184 -18.59 -4.78 4.32
C VAL A 184 -20.05 -5.07 4.67
N SER A 185 -20.45 -4.60 5.84
CA SER A 185 -21.84 -4.67 6.31
C SER A 185 -22.07 -3.55 7.31
N PHE A 186 -23.30 -3.08 7.50
CA PHE A 186 -23.57 -2.17 8.61
C PHE A 186 -23.26 -2.81 9.96
N SER A 187 -22.69 -2.03 10.86
CA SER A 187 -22.48 -2.44 12.25
C SER A 187 -23.81 -2.54 13.00
N GLY A 188 -23.93 -3.54 13.86
CA GLY A 188 -25.05 -3.67 14.81
C GLY A 188 -24.54 -4.25 16.13
N PRO A 189 -25.10 -3.83 17.29
CA PRO A 189 -26.23 -2.91 17.46
C PRO A 189 -25.84 -1.42 17.54
N HIS A 190 -24.55 -1.06 17.48
CA HIS A 190 -24.08 0.31 17.70
C HIS A 190 -23.79 1.02 16.38
N GLN A 191 -24.23 2.27 16.29
CA GLN A 191 -24.12 3.17 15.15
C GLN A 191 -23.70 4.58 15.61
N GLY A 192 -22.80 5.21 14.88
CA GLY A 192 -22.26 6.54 15.15
C GLY A 192 -21.10 6.56 16.16
N LEU A 193 -20.24 7.58 16.04
CA LEU A 193 -19.08 7.81 16.89
C LEU A 193 -19.42 7.82 18.39
N LEU A 194 -20.47 8.55 18.79
CA LEU A 194 -20.85 8.69 20.20
C LEU A 194 -21.23 7.35 20.84
N ALA A 195 -21.93 6.48 20.10
CA ALA A 195 -22.29 5.15 20.59
C ALA A 195 -21.04 4.29 20.81
N HIS A 196 -20.05 4.40 19.93
CA HIS A 196 -18.77 3.72 20.07
C HIS A 196 -17.92 4.25 21.23
N ILE A 197 -17.88 5.57 21.42
CA ILE A 197 -17.22 6.19 22.59
C ILE A 197 -17.85 5.66 23.88
N GLU A 198 -19.18 5.70 24.01
CA GLU A 198 -19.85 5.27 25.24
C GLU A 198 -19.67 3.78 25.49
N ARG A 199 -19.68 2.96 24.43
CA ARG A 199 -19.41 1.53 24.52
C ARG A 199 -18.02 1.22 25.07
N TYR A 200 -17.00 1.92 24.57
CA TYR A 200 -15.61 1.54 24.85
C TYR A 200 -14.96 2.32 25.98
N ARG A 201 -15.39 3.55 26.29
CA ARG A 201 -14.74 4.40 27.33
C ARG A 201 -14.65 3.75 28.71
N ASN A 202 -15.60 2.86 29.04
CA ASN A 202 -15.66 2.13 30.30
C ASN A 202 -15.37 0.63 30.14
N SER A 203 -15.02 0.19 28.93
CA SER A 203 -14.75 -1.22 28.61
C SER A 203 -13.38 -1.65 29.17
N PRO A 204 -13.23 -2.92 29.60
CA PRO A 204 -11.93 -3.45 30.03
C PRO A 204 -10.80 -3.28 29.01
N VAL A 205 -11.10 -3.20 27.71
CA VAL A 205 -10.10 -2.95 26.66
C VAL A 205 -9.35 -1.62 26.86
N MET A 206 -9.98 -0.63 27.49
CA MET A 206 -9.37 0.66 27.78
C MET A 206 -8.56 0.67 29.09
N HIS A 207 -8.42 -0.46 29.78
CA HIS A 207 -7.63 -0.57 31.00
C HIS A 207 -6.13 -0.33 30.71
N LYS A 208 -5.42 0.31 31.65
CA LYS A 208 -3.98 0.63 31.53
C LYS A 208 -3.04 -0.55 31.27
N SER A 209 -3.47 -1.78 31.59
CA SER A 209 -2.67 -2.99 31.32
C SER A 209 -2.81 -3.52 29.90
N VAL A 210 -3.76 -2.98 29.12
CA VAL A 210 -3.94 -3.34 27.72
C VAL A 210 -2.99 -2.45 26.90
N PRO A 211 -2.12 -3.04 26.06
CA PRO A 211 -1.31 -2.30 25.10
C PRO A 211 -2.16 -1.37 24.23
N ASP A 212 -1.58 -0.24 23.84
CA ASP A 212 -2.32 0.75 23.06
C ASP A 212 -2.80 0.20 21.72
N GLU A 213 -1.97 -0.61 21.05
CA GLU A 213 -2.26 -1.24 19.75
C GLU A 213 -3.57 -2.03 19.68
N TYR A 214 -4.12 -2.45 20.83
CA TYR A 214 -5.38 -3.18 20.89
C TYR A 214 -6.59 -2.33 21.28
N LYS A 215 -6.40 -1.04 21.53
CA LYS A 215 -7.47 -0.13 21.90
C LYS A 215 -8.18 0.43 20.66
N PRO A 216 -9.45 0.81 20.78
CA PRO A 216 -10.10 1.64 19.76
C PRO A 216 -9.38 3.00 19.63
N MET A 217 -9.36 3.53 18.41
CA MET A 217 -8.88 4.86 18.07
C MET A 217 -10.07 5.74 17.66
N ILE A 218 -9.94 7.03 17.93
CA ILE A 218 -10.82 8.06 17.38
C ILE A 218 -9.98 9.08 16.62
N PHE A 219 -10.61 9.76 15.67
CA PHE A 219 -9.94 10.71 14.77
C PHE A 219 -10.77 11.98 14.64
N ALA A 220 -10.09 13.09 14.37
CA ALA A 220 -10.71 14.35 13.98
C ALA A 220 -9.92 14.89 12.78
N SER A 221 -10.61 15.13 11.67
CA SER A 221 -9.98 15.62 10.43
C SER A 221 -8.79 14.78 9.95
N GLY A 222 -8.87 13.45 10.09
CA GLY A 222 -7.81 12.52 9.71
C GLY A 222 -6.73 12.28 10.76
N GLU A 223 -6.68 13.10 11.82
CA GLU A 223 -5.63 13.01 12.84
C GLU A 223 -6.09 12.22 14.08
N PRO A 224 -5.26 11.30 14.62
CA PRO A 224 -5.59 10.56 15.85
C PRO A 224 -5.87 11.48 17.04
N GLN A 225 -6.94 11.18 17.78
CA GLN A 225 -7.35 11.92 18.97
C GLN A 225 -7.27 11.05 20.23
N PRO A 226 -6.99 11.65 21.40
CA PRO A 226 -7.03 10.91 22.66
C PRO A 226 -8.46 10.44 22.96
N PHE A 227 -8.61 9.15 23.26
CA PHE A 227 -9.91 8.59 23.61
C PHE A 227 -10.48 9.26 24.87
N PRO A 228 -11.78 9.63 24.91
CA PRO A 228 -12.37 10.29 26.07
C PRO A 228 -12.19 9.51 27.36
N SER A 229 -11.86 10.22 28.45
CA SER A 229 -11.65 9.63 29.76
C SER A 229 -12.84 8.78 30.22
N ALA A 230 -12.52 7.68 30.91
CA ALA A 230 -13.51 6.80 31.52
C ALA A 230 -14.36 7.57 32.55
N THR A 231 -15.67 7.32 32.55
CA THR A 231 -16.56 7.89 33.59
C THR A 231 -16.61 7.01 34.84
N ARG A 232 -16.02 5.81 34.79
CA ARG A 232 -16.00 4.83 35.87
C ARG A 232 -14.64 4.13 35.97
N LYS A 233 -14.36 3.53 37.12
CA LYS A 233 -13.16 2.68 37.29
C LYS A 233 -13.24 1.47 36.36
N ILE A 234 -12.30 1.37 35.43
CA ILE A 234 -12.21 0.24 34.50
C ILE A 234 -11.57 -0.95 35.21
N LYS A 235 -12.23 -2.11 35.13
CA LYS A 235 -11.68 -3.37 35.64
C LYS A 235 -10.65 -3.92 34.64
N ARG A 236 -9.59 -4.56 35.16
CA ARG A 236 -8.63 -5.29 34.33
C ARG A 236 -9.39 -6.35 33.50
N PRO A 237 -9.08 -6.54 32.20
CA PRO A 237 -9.64 -7.62 31.41
C PRO A 237 -9.46 -8.96 32.13
N ALA A 238 -10.54 -9.73 32.21
CA ALA A 238 -10.45 -11.09 32.71
C ALA A 238 -9.56 -11.91 31.75
N PRO A 239 -8.74 -12.85 32.26
CA PRO A 239 -8.07 -13.81 31.41
C PRO A 239 -9.13 -14.56 30.59
N ALA A 240 -8.83 -14.84 29.31
CA ALA A 240 -9.76 -15.56 28.46
C ALA A 240 -10.02 -16.94 29.08
N LYS A 241 -11.29 -17.34 29.19
CA LYS A 241 -11.62 -18.70 29.59
C LYS A 241 -11.09 -19.64 28.52
N ARG A 242 -10.18 -20.56 28.88
CA ARG A 242 -9.75 -21.65 27.98
C ARG A 242 -11.02 -22.40 27.55
N ARG A 243 -11.32 -22.35 26.24
CA ARG A 243 -12.36 -23.17 25.61
C ARG A 243 -11.75 -24.49 25.17
#